data_AF-A0A534UKP5-F1
#
_entry.id   AF-A0A534UKP5-F1
#
_cell.length_a   1.000
_cell.length_b   1.000
_cell.length_c   1.000
_cell.angle_alpha   90.00
_cell.angle_beta   90.00
_cell.angle_gamma   90.00
#
_symmetry.space_group_name_H-M   'P 1'
#
loop_
_entity.id
_entity.type
_entity.pdbx_description
1 polymer ?
#
loop_
_entity_poly.entity_id
_entity_poly.type
_entity_poly.pdbx_seq_one_letter_code
_entity_poly.pdbx_strand_id
1 'polypeptide(L)'
;MFIENYRREDAESIMAGGQSRTVPYPKISQDDWRVWSIFLPVRSHKIDKIAALNLSPTALLSEGIPFQVGNEIRKATEHFDRVEIWRARQVQQDPIAIGLLGQERYLIARWGMEKLIPFETIKRAMPLVLAWKYATSPLGILAELAGLALLAWNLGF
;
A
#
# COMPACT_ATOMS: atom_id res chain seq x y z
N MET A 1 -10.45 3.19 -17.00
CA MET A 1 -10.04 2.55 -15.74
C MET A 1 -8.84 1.68 -16.02
N PHE A 2 -7.75 1.89 -15.28
CA PHE A 2 -6.50 1.15 -15.39
C PHE A 2 -6.44 0.07 -14.33
N ILE A 3 -5.93 -1.11 -14.70
CA ILE A 3 -5.75 -2.24 -13.80
C ILE A 3 -4.41 -2.87 -14.13
N GLU A 4 -3.60 -3.07 -13.10
CA GLU A 4 -2.39 -3.88 -13.14
C GLU A 4 -2.62 -5.13 -12.30
N ASN A 5 -2.57 -6.30 -12.95
CA ASN A 5 -2.55 -7.59 -12.28
C ASN A 5 -1.10 -8.04 -12.11
N TYR A 6 -0.71 -8.39 -10.89
CA TYR A 6 0.65 -8.80 -10.56
C TYR A 6 0.80 -10.32 -10.46
N ARG A 7 -0.24 -11.09 -10.77
CA ARG A 7 -0.13 -12.54 -10.85
C ARG A 7 0.87 -12.93 -11.93
N ARG A 8 1.87 -13.73 -11.56
CA ARG A 8 2.85 -14.32 -12.48
C ARG A 8 2.30 -15.65 -12.98
N GLU A 9 2.23 -15.79 -14.30
CA GLU A 9 1.82 -17.06 -14.95
C GLU A 9 2.90 -18.14 -14.74
N ASP A 10 4.18 -17.74 -14.69
CA ASP A 10 5.35 -18.60 -14.49
C ASP A 10 5.92 -18.50 -13.08
N ALA A 11 5.12 -18.81 -12.06
CA ALA A 11 5.61 -18.79 -10.69
C ALA A 11 6.61 -19.96 -10.45
N GLU A 12 7.91 -19.67 -10.45
CA GLU A 12 8.96 -20.67 -10.18
C GLU A 12 8.82 -21.25 -8.76
N SER A 13 8.82 -22.59 -8.69
CA SER A 13 8.82 -23.37 -7.45
C SER A 13 10.14 -23.14 -6.68
N ILE A 14 10.06 -22.64 -5.45
CA ILE A 14 11.21 -22.65 -4.54
C ILE A 14 11.38 -24.10 -4.05
N MET A 15 12.35 -24.80 -4.65
CA MET A 15 12.73 -26.17 -4.30
C MET A 15 13.53 -26.18 -2.99
N ALA A 16 12.83 -26.18 -1.86
CA ALA A 16 13.32 -26.66 -0.58
C ALA A 16 12.24 -27.58 0.01
N GLY A 17 12.63 -28.81 0.37
CA GLY A 17 11.73 -29.93 0.61
C GLY A 17 10.57 -29.65 1.57
N GLY A 18 9.40 -30.17 1.20
CA GLY A 18 8.22 -30.29 2.06
C GLY A 18 7.22 -29.13 1.92
N GLN A 19 6.23 -29.30 1.03
CA GLN A 19 5.03 -28.45 0.92
C GLN A 19 5.31 -26.98 0.54
N SER A 20 6.13 -26.70 -0.49
CA SER A 20 6.24 -25.34 -1.03
C SER A 20 4.99 -25.00 -1.86
N ARG A 21 4.05 -24.26 -1.27
CA ARG A 21 3.01 -23.57 -2.05
C ARG A 21 3.66 -22.37 -2.72
N THR A 22 3.88 -22.45 -4.03
CA THR A 22 4.35 -21.29 -4.80
C THR A 22 3.30 -20.19 -4.73
N VAL A 23 3.67 -19.03 -4.19
CA VAL A 23 2.82 -17.84 -4.19
C VAL A 23 3.00 -17.14 -5.55
N PRO A 24 1.97 -17.06 -6.41
CA PRO A 24 2.11 -16.56 -7.77
C PRO A 24 2.12 -15.02 -7.85
N TYR A 25 2.55 -14.35 -6.78
CA TYR A 25 2.54 -12.90 -6.65
C TYR A 25 3.91 -12.40 -6.21
N PRO A 26 4.36 -11.23 -6.69
CA PRO A 26 5.61 -10.64 -6.25
C PRO A 26 5.53 -10.23 -4.78
N LYS A 27 6.58 -10.59 -4.02
CA LYS A 27 6.77 -10.15 -2.65
C LYS A 27 7.11 -8.66 -2.62
N ILE A 28 6.53 -7.94 -1.67
CA ILE A 28 6.85 -6.54 -1.38
C ILE A 28 7.93 -6.52 -0.30
N SER A 29 9.07 -5.90 -0.62
CA SER A 29 10.15 -5.70 0.35
C SER A 29 9.71 -4.78 1.50
N GLN A 30 10.40 -4.83 2.64
CA GLN A 30 10.06 -3.95 3.77
C GLN A 30 10.28 -2.47 3.43
N ASP A 31 11.29 -2.16 2.61
CA ASP A 31 11.57 -0.79 2.19
C ASP A 31 10.52 -0.26 1.20
N ASP A 32 10.12 -1.08 0.23
CA ASP A 32 9.05 -0.70 -0.71
C ASP A 32 7.71 -0.60 0.02
N TRP A 33 7.47 -1.45 1.02
CA TRP A 33 6.29 -1.33 1.88
C TRP A 33 6.26 -0.01 2.66
N ARG A 34 7.42 0.48 3.12
CA ARG A 34 7.51 1.79 3.78
C ARG A 34 7.07 2.91 2.83
N VAL A 35 7.48 2.85 1.57
CA VAL A 35 7.05 3.80 0.53
C VAL A 35 5.54 3.73 0.32
N TRP A 36 5.00 2.52 0.13
CA TRP A 36 3.57 2.30 -0.08
C TRP A 36 2.71 2.78 1.09
N SER A 37 3.08 2.46 2.32
CA SER A 37 2.29 2.83 3.51
C SER A 37 2.25 4.35 3.77
N ILE A 38 3.23 5.10 3.27
CA ILE A 38 3.21 6.57 3.30
C ILE A 38 2.31 7.11 2.19
N PHE A 39 2.42 6.57 0.99
CA PHE A 39 1.65 7.00 -0.17
C PHE A 39 0.16 6.65 -0.05
N LEU A 40 -0.15 5.47 0.48
CA LEU A 40 -1.50 4.94 0.69
C LEU A 40 -1.70 4.70 2.19
N PRO A 41 -1.96 5.74 2.99
CA PRO A 41 -2.02 5.59 4.44
C PRO A 41 -3.34 4.98 4.93
N VAL A 42 -4.35 4.83 4.06
CA VAL A 42 -5.68 4.35 4.45
C VAL A 42 -5.82 2.89 4.09
N ARG A 43 -6.00 2.03 5.10
CA ARG A 43 -6.45 0.66 4.93
C ARG A 43 -7.97 0.64 4.91
N SER A 44 -8.57 0.43 3.74
CA SER A 44 -10.03 0.50 3.61
C SER A 44 -10.71 -0.81 3.97
N HIS A 45 -10.17 -1.96 3.55
CA HIS A 45 -10.83 -3.25 3.74
C HIS A 45 -9.85 -4.36 4.14
N LYS A 46 -10.34 -5.27 5.00
CA LYS A 46 -9.72 -6.55 5.29
C LYS A 46 -10.66 -7.63 4.77
N ILE A 47 -10.22 -8.33 3.74
CA ILE A 47 -10.97 -9.38 3.08
C ILE A 47 -10.30 -10.69 3.49
N ASP A 48 -10.97 -11.46 4.34
CA ASP A 48 -10.57 -12.83 4.64
C ASP A 48 -11.10 -13.80 3.57
N LYS A 49 -10.75 -15.07 3.68
CA LYS A 49 -11.16 -16.10 2.70
C LYS A 49 -12.68 -16.24 2.59
N ILE A 50 -13.42 -16.10 3.69
CA ILE A 50 -14.88 -16.25 3.72
C ILE A 50 -15.53 -15.02 3.07
N ALA A 51 -15.07 -13.82 3.42
CA ALA A 51 -15.48 -12.57 2.81
C ALA A 51 -15.20 -12.58 1.30
N ALA A 52 -14.04 -13.08 0.87
CA ALA A 52 -13.68 -13.17 -0.54
C ALA A 52 -14.61 -14.07 -1.36
N LEU A 53 -15.06 -15.19 -0.79
CA LEU A 53 -16.02 -16.09 -1.44
C LEU A 53 -17.41 -15.46 -1.56
N ASN A 54 -17.75 -14.55 -0.63
CA ASN A 54 -19.01 -13.82 -0.59
C ASN A 54 -18.95 -12.44 -1.29
N LEU A 55 -17.82 -12.08 -1.93
CA LEU A 55 -17.71 -10.83 -2.68
C LEU A 55 -18.65 -10.86 -3.88
N SER A 56 -19.84 -10.29 -3.72
CA SER A 56 -20.76 -10.10 -4.82
C SER A 56 -20.21 -9.03 -5.78
N PRO A 57 -20.43 -9.18 -7.10
CA PRO A 57 -20.03 -8.15 -8.07
C PRO A 57 -20.61 -6.76 -7.73
N THR A 58 -21.81 -6.74 -7.17
CA THR A 58 -22.52 -5.52 -6.78
C THR A 58 -21.85 -4.83 -5.58
N ALA A 59 -21.41 -5.59 -4.58
CA ALA A 59 -20.70 -5.04 -3.41
C ALA A 59 -19.32 -4.48 -3.80
N LEU A 60 -18.61 -5.17 -4.69
CA LEU A 60 -17.31 -4.71 -5.21
C LEU A 60 -17.42 -3.35 -5.91
N LEU A 61 -18.45 -3.17 -6.74
CA LEU A 61 -18.69 -1.92 -7.46
C LEU A 61 -19.02 -0.76 -6.50
N SER A 62 -19.80 -1.00 -5.43
CA SER A 62 -20.08 0.03 -4.42
C SER A 62 -18.83 0.49 -3.66
N GLU A 63 -17.80 -0.35 -3.57
CA GLU A 63 -16.52 -0.01 -2.92
C GLU A 63 -15.46 0.58 -3.86
N GLY A 64 -15.82 0.75 -5.15
CA GLY A 64 -14.91 1.20 -6.20
C GLY A 64 -13.87 0.16 -6.59
N ILE A 65 -14.17 -1.13 -6.40
CA ILE A 65 -13.31 -2.25 -6.79
C ILE A 65 -13.80 -2.81 -8.13
N PRO A 66 -12.97 -2.81 -9.18
CA PRO A 66 -13.30 -3.41 -10.46
C PRO A 66 -13.60 -4.90 -10.34
N PHE A 67 -14.55 -5.40 -11.12
CA PHE A 67 -14.88 -6.82 -11.16
C PHE A 67 -13.65 -7.71 -11.42
N GLN A 68 -12.76 -7.28 -12.33
CA GLN A 68 -11.51 -7.98 -12.65
C GLN A 68 -10.59 -8.08 -11.43
N VAL A 69 -10.46 -7.01 -10.64
CA VAL A 69 -9.68 -7.01 -9.40
C VAL A 69 -10.33 -7.92 -8.35
N GLY A 70 -11.66 -7.87 -8.20
CA GLY A 70 -12.37 -8.74 -7.27
C GLY A 70 -12.18 -10.23 -7.58
N ASN A 71 -12.18 -10.59 -8.88
CA ASN A 71 -11.89 -11.96 -9.31
C ASN A 71 -10.46 -12.39 -8.96
N GLU A 72 -9.47 -11.51 -9.13
CA GLU A 72 -8.09 -11.81 -8.75
C GLU A 72 -7.89 -11.87 -7.24
N ILE A 73 -8.56 -11.01 -6.45
CA ILE A 73 -8.59 -11.11 -4.98
C ILE A 73 -9.13 -12.47 -4.54
N ARG A 74 -10.21 -12.94 -5.16
CA ARG A 74 -10.80 -14.26 -4.86
C ARG A 74 -9.83 -15.40 -5.16
N LYS A 75 -9.06 -15.33 -6.25
CA LYS A 75 -8.02 -16.32 -6.55
C LYS A 75 -6.85 -16.20 -5.55
N ALA A 76 -6.49 -14.98 -5.17
CA ALA A 76 -5.40 -14.72 -4.23
C ALA A 76 -5.69 -15.26 -2.82
N THR A 77 -6.94 -15.31 -2.36
CA THR A 77 -7.29 -15.85 -1.04
C THR A 77 -7.09 -17.37 -0.90
N GLU A 78 -6.78 -18.08 -1.99
CA GLU A 78 -6.30 -19.46 -1.94
C GLU A 78 -4.86 -19.55 -1.40
N HIS A 79 -4.08 -18.47 -1.55
CA HIS A 79 -2.66 -18.41 -1.21
C HIS A 79 -2.34 -17.58 0.03
N PHE A 80 -3.28 -16.72 0.47
CA PHE A 80 -3.05 -15.76 1.56
C PHE A 80 -4.03 -15.96 2.71
N ASP A 81 -3.57 -15.68 3.93
CA ASP A 81 -4.40 -15.70 5.13
C ASP A 81 -5.47 -14.60 5.07
N ARG A 82 -5.10 -13.45 4.52
CA ARG A 82 -5.94 -12.26 4.37
C ARG A 82 -5.47 -11.39 3.22
N VAL A 83 -6.40 -10.63 2.65
CA VAL A 83 -6.13 -9.60 1.66
C VAL A 83 -6.50 -8.24 2.24
N GLU A 84 -5.64 -7.25 2.09
CA GLU A 84 -5.86 -5.87 2.51
C GLU A 84 -5.94 -4.95 1.30
N ILE A 85 -6.88 -4.00 1.32
CA ILE A 85 -6.96 -2.94 0.32
C ILE A 85 -6.49 -1.64 0.94
N TRP A 86 -5.49 -1.03 0.30
CA TRP A 86 -4.88 0.24 0.72
C TRP A 86 -5.12 1.31 -0.33
N ARG A 87 -5.46 2.53 0.10
CA ARG A 87 -5.82 3.66 -0.76
C ARG A 87 -5.32 5.01 -0.20
N ALA A 88 -5.32 6.03 -1.05
CA ALA A 88 -5.05 7.41 -0.65
C ALA A 88 -6.23 8.00 0.16
N ARG A 89 -5.96 9.07 0.94
CA ARG A 89 -6.99 9.76 1.75
C ARG A 89 -8.00 10.53 0.89
N GLN A 90 -7.55 11.13 -0.20
CA GLN A 90 -8.37 11.97 -1.07
C GLN A 90 -8.52 11.26 -2.43
N VAL A 91 -9.75 10.81 -2.73
CA VAL A 91 -10.23 10.29 -4.03
C VAL A 91 -9.64 8.93 -4.49
N GLN A 92 -10.33 8.30 -5.45
CA GLN A 92 -10.04 7.04 -6.16
C GLN A 92 -8.71 7.06 -6.94
N GLN A 93 -7.61 7.38 -6.28
CA GLN A 93 -6.28 7.33 -6.88
C GLN A 93 -5.52 6.12 -6.36
N ASP A 94 -5.26 5.21 -7.30
CA ASP A 94 -4.35 4.07 -7.21
C ASP A 94 -4.44 3.17 -5.97
N PRO A 95 -5.63 2.69 -5.57
CA PRO A 95 -5.72 1.61 -4.60
C PRO A 95 -4.90 0.38 -5.00
N ILE A 96 -4.30 -0.26 -3.99
CA ILE A 96 -3.58 -1.54 -4.11
C ILE A 96 -4.24 -2.62 -3.26
N ALA A 97 -4.30 -3.83 -3.80
CA ALA A 97 -4.65 -5.05 -3.08
C ALA A 97 -3.38 -5.81 -2.70
N ILE A 98 -3.27 -6.18 -1.42
CA ILE A 98 -2.10 -6.81 -0.83
C ILE A 98 -2.50 -8.13 -0.17
N GLY A 99 -1.85 -9.22 -0.55
CA GLY A 99 -1.95 -10.50 0.13
C GLY A 99 -0.99 -10.56 1.31
N LEU A 100 -1.46 -11.12 2.43
CA LEU A 100 -0.64 -11.37 3.61
C LEU A 100 -0.54 -12.87 3.88
N LEU A 101 0.70 -13.36 3.98
CA LEU A 101 1.04 -14.72 4.38
C LEU A 101 2.02 -14.63 5.55
N GLY A 102 1.54 -14.90 6.76
CA GLY A 102 2.31 -14.62 7.98
C GLY A 102 2.70 -13.14 8.11
N GLN A 103 4.00 -12.84 8.11
CA GLN A 103 4.54 -11.47 8.15
C GLN A 103 4.86 -10.88 6.77
N GLU A 104 4.70 -11.68 5.71
CA GLU A 104 5.06 -11.31 4.35
C GLU A 104 3.92 -10.64 3.62
N ARG A 105 4.26 -9.73 2.69
CA ARG A 105 3.33 -8.93 1.90
C ARG A 105 3.56 -9.22 0.43
N TYR A 106 2.47 -9.35 -0.32
CA TYR A 106 2.50 -9.64 -1.74
C TYR A 106 1.56 -8.72 -2.50
N LEU A 107 1.98 -8.24 -3.66
CA LEU A 107 1.17 -7.35 -4.48
C LEU A 107 0.24 -8.18 -5.37
N ILE A 108 -1.07 -8.00 -5.22
CA ILE A 108 -2.08 -8.74 -6.00
C ILE A 108 -2.47 -7.94 -7.24
N ALA A 109 -2.97 -6.73 -7.01
CA ALA A 109 -3.49 -5.88 -8.06
C ALA A 109 -3.43 -4.41 -7.66
N ARG A 110 -3.39 -3.52 -8.65
CA ARG A 110 -3.53 -2.08 -8.50
C ARG A 110 -4.52 -1.56 -9.54
N TRP A 111 -5.35 -0.59 -9.17
CA TRP A 111 -6.33 -0.03 -10.11
C TRP A 111 -6.59 1.44 -9.86
N GLY A 112 -7.11 2.14 -10.86
CA GLY A 112 -7.38 3.58 -10.78
C GLY A 112 -8.23 4.06 -11.95
N MET A 113 -8.91 5.20 -11.78
CA MET A 113 -9.68 5.81 -12.86
C MET A 113 -8.80 6.59 -13.84
N GLU A 114 -7.69 7.13 -13.35
CA GLU A 114 -6.64 7.80 -14.10
C GLU A 114 -5.44 6.87 -14.33
N LYS A 115 -4.41 7.38 -15.03
CA LYS A 115 -3.16 6.66 -15.24
C LYS A 115 -2.48 6.41 -13.88
N LEU A 116 -2.17 5.14 -13.62
CA LEU A 116 -1.48 4.74 -12.40
C LEU A 116 -0.11 5.41 -12.32
N ILE A 117 0.20 5.99 -11.16
CA ILE A 117 1.50 6.61 -10.88
C ILE A 117 2.55 5.49 -10.80
N PRO A 118 3.59 5.49 -11.65
CA PRO A 118 4.63 4.47 -11.57
C PRO A 118 5.26 4.43 -10.17
N PHE A 119 5.48 3.23 -9.62
CA PHE A 119 6.03 3.08 -8.28
C PHE A 119 7.39 3.78 -8.13
N GLU A 120 8.22 3.75 -9.17
CA GLU A 120 9.50 4.47 -9.20
C GLU A 120 9.34 5.98 -9.04
N THR A 121 8.27 6.56 -9.59
CA THR A 121 7.95 7.98 -9.42
C THR A 121 7.60 8.28 -7.96
N ILE A 122 6.78 7.41 -7.33
CA ILE A 122 6.42 7.52 -5.90
C ILE A 122 7.68 7.43 -5.03
N LYS A 123 8.56 6.47 -5.33
CA LYS A 123 9.81 6.23 -4.60
C LYS A 123 10.77 7.42 -4.70
N ARG A 124 10.93 8.02 -5.88
CA ARG A 124 11.76 9.23 -6.08
C ARG A 124 11.22 10.46 -5.35
N ALA A 125 9.91 10.59 -5.22
CA ALA A 125 9.29 11.69 -4.49
C ALA A 125 9.38 11.53 -2.96
N MET A 126 9.70 10.33 -2.46
CA MET A 126 9.66 10.01 -1.04
C MET A 126 10.55 10.89 -0.14
N PRO A 127 11.80 11.24 -0.51
CA PRO A 127 12.63 12.12 0.31
C PRO A 127 11.99 13.49 0.54
N LEU A 128 11.33 14.04 -0.47
CA LEU A 128 10.62 15.33 -0.37
C LEU A 128 9.37 15.22 0.51
N VAL A 129 8.59 14.15 0.36
CA VAL A 129 7.41 13.87 1.21
C VAL A 129 7.81 13.73 2.67
N LEU A 130 8.90 13.01 2.94
CA LEU A 130 9.44 12.86 4.29
C LEU A 130 9.94 14.20 4.85
N ALA A 131 10.73 14.95 4.07
CA ALA A 131 11.23 16.26 4.49
C ALA A 131 10.09 17.22 4.86
N TRP A 132 9.04 17.30 4.03
CA TRP A 132 7.85 18.10 4.33
C TRP A 132 7.12 17.63 5.60
N LYS A 133 6.96 16.32 5.78
CA LYS A 133 6.34 15.75 6.98
C LYS A 133 7.14 16.06 8.26
N TYR A 134 8.47 16.09 8.18
CA TYR A 134 9.32 16.45 9.33
C TYR A 134 9.33 17.96 9.59
N ALA A 135 9.39 18.79 8.53
CA ALA A 135 9.30 20.25 8.66
C ALA A 135 7.97 20.70 9.28
N THR A 136 6.87 20.00 8.97
CA THR A 136 5.54 20.28 9.53
C THR A 136 5.22 19.48 10.79
N SER A 137 6.15 18.66 11.29
CA SER A 137 5.95 17.93 12.53
C SER A 137 5.97 18.89 13.74
N PRO A 138 5.26 18.61 14.84
CA PRO A 138 5.26 19.45 16.03
C PRO A 138 6.68 19.70 16.59
N LEU A 139 7.61 18.76 16.38
CA LEU A 139 9.03 18.90 16.75
C LEU A 139 9.78 19.92 15.88
N GLY A 140 9.43 20.03 14.58
CA GLY A 140 9.97 21.06 13.69
C GLY A 140 9.47 22.46 14.07
N ILE A 141 8.18 22.59 14.41
CA ILE A 141 7.57 23.83 14.91
C ILE A 141 8.17 24.24 16.26
N LEU A 142 8.45 23.27 17.15
CA LEU A 142 9.09 23.54 18.45
C LEU A 142 10.57 23.94 18.31
N ALA A 143 11.30 23.41 17.33
CA ALA A 143 12.68 23.81 17.06
C ALA A 143 12.77 25.25 16.52
N GLU A 144 11.83 25.67 15.67
CA GLU A 144 11.72 27.08 15.24
C GLU A 144 11.36 28.01 16.39
N LEU A 145 10.46 27.60 17.30
CA LEU A 145 10.11 28.38 18.49
C LEU A 145 11.25 28.45 19.53
N ALA A 146 12.03 27.38 19.69
CA ALA A 146 13.20 27.39 20.58
C ALA A 146 14.33 28.29 20.04
N GLY A 147 14.53 28.33 18.71
CA GLY A 147 15.47 29.24 18.06
C GLY A 147 15.09 30.71 18.24
N LEU A 148 13.80 31.04 18.15
CA LEU A 148 13.29 32.40 18.40
C LEU A 148 13.36 32.81 19.88
N ALA A 149 13.14 31.88 20.81
CA ALA A 149 13.28 32.14 22.24
C ALA A 149 14.73 32.45 22.67
N LEU A 150 15.72 31.78 22.06
CA LEU A 150 17.14 32.03 22.32
C LEU A 150 17.64 33.36 21.74
N LEU A 151 17.09 33.80 20.60
CA LEU A 151 17.39 35.11 20.04
C LEU A 151 16.76 36.26 20.84
N ALA A 152 15.57 36.05 21.40
CA ALA A 152 14.92 37.03 22.27
C ALA A 152 15.64 37.20 23.62
N TRP A 153 16.27 36.15 24.16
CA TRP A 153 17.00 36.23 25.43
C TRP A 153 18.37 36.94 25.31
N ASN A 154 19.04 36.84 24.16
CA ASN A 154 20.34 37.50 23.93
C ASN A 154 20.25 38.99 23.54
N LEU A 155 19.05 39.55 23.36
CA LEU A 155 18.82 40.97 23.08
C LEU A 155 18.23 41.74 24.27
N GLY A 156 18.10 41.08 25.43
CA GLY A 156 17.55 41.66 26.65
C GLY A 156 18.47 41.45 27.85
N PHE A 157 19.67 42.01 27.82
CA PHE A 157 20.45 42.41 28.99
C PHE A 157 21.46 43.51 28.62
#